data_AF-A0AAN8IYF0-F1
#
_entry.id   AF-A0AAN8IYF0-F1
#
_cell.length_a   1.000
_cell.length_b   1.000
_cell.length_c   1.000
_cell.angle_alpha   90.00
_cell.angle_beta   90.00
_cell.angle_gamma   90.00
#
_symmetry.space_group_name_H-M   'P 1'
#
loop_
_entity.id
_entity.type
_entity.pdbx_description
1 polymer ?
#
loop_
_entity_poly.entity_id
_entity_poly.type
_entity_poly.pdbx_seq_one_letter_code
_entity_poly.pdbx_strand_id
1 'polypeptide(L)'
;MFSGFQMATAVQVQSQGCGCKGVRSCALCEMSERVQNLRKEDDKYVDYDVYVYKPDPGVCVRCPALTSTASVEEVRAATFSNSSDDPKEEIISIGGLLLVPDFITDSEEQELMEVIDGVEWVLSQSGRRKQDYGPKVNFKHKKVKTDTFVGMPEYADMLLGKMRDISEEKLGNYIPFEMCNLEYDESRKSAIEMHCDDTWIWGNRLISINLLNGSIMTLANENARQLCYVWMPRGSLLCMSDEARYKWKHAVLAHHIRGRRIALTMREPSLAFQEGGELYEKYGKQLIALSGIRVPLRKCRS
;
A
#
# COMPACT_ATOMS: atom_id res chain seq x y z
N MET A 1 57.01 -30.23 -14.85
CA MET A 1 56.24 -30.55 -13.63
C MET A 1 55.29 -29.39 -13.37
N PHE A 2 54.02 -29.75 -13.29
CA PHE A 2 52.78 -29.00 -13.06
C PHE A 2 52.82 -27.49 -12.76
N SER A 3 52.19 -26.76 -13.68
CA SER A 3 51.64 -25.41 -13.54
C SER A 3 50.53 -25.38 -12.47
N GLY A 4 50.72 -24.57 -11.42
CA GLY A 4 49.69 -24.30 -10.42
C GLY A 4 48.65 -23.32 -10.96
N PHE A 5 47.47 -23.81 -11.30
CA PHE A 5 46.28 -22.98 -11.51
C PHE A 5 45.69 -22.64 -10.15
N GLN A 6 45.76 -21.37 -9.78
CA GLN A 6 45.02 -20.81 -8.64
C GLN A 6 43.55 -20.71 -9.05
N MET A 7 42.72 -21.66 -8.60
CA MET A 7 41.27 -21.54 -8.77
C MET A 7 40.76 -20.44 -7.84
N ALA A 8 40.34 -19.33 -8.44
CA ALA A 8 39.52 -18.34 -7.77
C ALA A 8 38.23 -19.03 -7.31
N THR A 9 38.04 -19.13 -6.00
CA THR A 9 36.79 -19.55 -5.38
C THR A 9 35.71 -18.56 -5.79
N ALA A 10 34.81 -19.00 -6.68
CA ALA A 10 33.59 -18.28 -6.98
C ALA A 10 32.82 -18.10 -5.66
N VAL A 11 32.71 -16.85 -5.22
CA VAL A 11 31.75 -16.46 -4.17
C VAL A 11 30.39 -16.91 -4.68
N GLN A 12 29.82 -17.95 -4.07
CA GLN A 12 28.44 -18.35 -4.31
C GLN A 12 27.58 -17.16 -3.90
N VAL A 13 27.18 -16.35 -4.87
CA VAL A 13 26.09 -15.39 -4.74
C VAL A 13 24.87 -16.26 -4.43
N GLN A 14 24.46 -16.33 -3.16
CA GLN A 14 23.17 -16.90 -2.81
C GLN A 14 22.13 -16.19 -3.69
N SER A 15 21.49 -16.93 -4.59
CA SER A 15 20.39 -16.39 -5.38
C SER A 15 19.32 -15.92 -4.40
N GLN A 16 19.20 -14.61 -4.19
CA GLN A 16 18.18 -14.06 -3.32
C GLN A 16 16.82 -14.52 -3.86
N GLY A 17 16.11 -15.33 -3.08
CA GLY A 17 14.78 -15.82 -3.43
C GLY A 17 13.75 -14.70 -3.44
N CYS A 18 12.58 -14.94 -4.04
CA CYS A 18 11.44 -14.03 -3.97
C CYS A 18 10.22 -14.73 -3.35
N GLY A 19 9.29 -13.95 -2.78
CA GLY A 19 8.04 -14.45 -2.20
C GLY A 19 6.89 -14.65 -3.21
N CYS A 20 7.15 -14.48 -4.51
CA CYS A 20 6.13 -14.50 -5.57
C CYS A 20 5.49 -15.88 -5.75
N LYS A 21 4.16 -15.93 -5.91
CA LYS A 21 3.36 -17.15 -6.08
C LYS A 21 2.22 -16.93 -7.07
N GLY A 22 1.72 -18.01 -7.68
CA GLY A 22 0.63 -17.95 -8.66
C GLY A 22 0.97 -17.02 -9.82
N VAL A 23 0.06 -16.08 -10.13
CA VAL A 23 0.22 -15.07 -11.20
C VAL A 23 1.19 -13.94 -10.85
N ARG A 24 1.59 -13.83 -9.58
CA ARG A 24 2.43 -12.75 -9.07
C ARG A 24 3.89 -12.96 -9.48
N SER A 25 4.58 -11.89 -9.88
CA SER A 25 5.96 -11.93 -10.35
C SER A 25 6.74 -10.67 -10.00
N CYS A 26 8.06 -10.73 -10.14
CA CYS A 26 8.98 -9.62 -9.86
C CYS A 26 10.27 -9.82 -10.68
N ALA A 27 11.18 -8.84 -10.66
CA ALA A 27 12.42 -8.88 -11.47
C ALA A 27 13.23 -10.19 -11.28
N LEU A 28 13.26 -10.74 -10.06
CA LEU A 28 14.00 -11.97 -9.74
C LEU A 28 13.40 -13.25 -10.33
N CYS A 29 12.11 -13.27 -10.66
CA CYS A 29 11.44 -14.48 -11.15
C CYS A 29 10.71 -14.31 -12.48
N GLU A 30 10.79 -13.14 -13.11
CA GLU A 30 10.09 -12.86 -14.37
C GLU A 30 10.54 -13.79 -15.52
N MET A 31 11.78 -14.27 -15.46
CA MET A 31 12.34 -15.22 -16.41
C MET A 31 12.15 -16.70 -16.00
N SER A 32 11.46 -16.97 -14.90
CA SER A 32 11.20 -18.36 -14.47
C SER A 32 10.15 -19.02 -15.38
N GLU A 33 10.26 -20.34 -15.56
CA GLU A 33 9.30 -21.13 -16.33
C GLU A 33 7.84 -20.88 -15.87
N ARG A 34 7.62 -20.79 -14.56
CA ARG A 34 6.31 -20.44 -13.98
C ARG A 34 5.74 -19.17 -14.58
N VAL A 35 6.54 -18.11 -14.66
CA VAL A 35 6.07 -16.79 -15.14
C VAL A 35 5.98 -16.76 -16.66
N GLN A 36 6.91 -17.41 -17.37
CA GLN A 36 6.86 -17.51 -18.83
C GLN A 36 5.64 -18.29 -19.33
N ASN A 37 5.15 -19.26 -18.55
CA ASN A 37 3.95 -20.02 -18.86
C ASN A 37 2.64 -19.30 -18.46
N LEU A 38 2.71 -18.14 -17.79
CA LEU A 38 1.51 -17.32 -17.55
C LEU A 38 1.07 -16.67 -18.85
N ARG A 39 -0.23 -16.76 -19.16
CA ARG A 39 -0.81 -15.95 -20.24
C ARG A 39 -0.68 -14.49 -19.83
N LYS A 40 -0.02 -13.69 -20.67
CA LYS A 40 -0.07 -12.24 -20.57
C LYS A 40 -1.46 -11.83 -21.06
N GLU A 41 -2.32 -11.39 -20.15
CA GLU A 41 -3.53 -10.68 -20.55
C GLU A 41 -3.12 -9.32 -21.12
N ASP A 42 -3.81 -8.91 -22.18
CA ASP A 42 -3.71 -7.55 -22.70
C ASP A 42 -4.10 -6.55 -21.60
N ASP A 43 -3.71 -5.29 -21.78
CA ASP A 43 -4.03 -4.25 -20.81
C ASP A 43 -5.55 -4.08 -20.68
N LYS A 44 -6.11 -4.65 -19.60
CA LYS A 44 -7.53 -4.62 -19.26
C LYS A 44 -8.10 -3.20 -19.22
N TYR A 45 -7.27 -2.21 -18.92
CA TYR A 45 -7.69 -0.83 -18.66
C TYR A 45 -7.43 0.11 -19.85
N VAL A 46 -6.99 -0.43 -21.00
CA VAL A 46 -6.63 0.38 -22.19
C VAL A 46 -7.77 1.29 -22.68
N ASP A 47 -9.01 0.83 -22.55
CA ASP A 47 -10.22 1.52 -23.00
C ASP A 47 -11.00 2.18 -21.84
N TYR A 48 -10.34 2.46 -20.72
CA TYR A 48 -10.95 3.13 -19.56
C TYR A 48 -10.73 4.64 -19.65
N ASP A 49 -11.71 5.41 -19.19
CA ASP A 49 -11.52 6.85 -19.02
C ASP A 49 -10.57 7.13 -17.87
N VAL A 50 -9.50 7.88 -18.15
CA VAL A 50 -8.44 8.18 -17.19
C VAL A 50 -8.67 9.53 -16.53
N TYR A 51 -8.60 9.56 -15.21
CA TYR A 51 -8.71 10.74 -14.37
C TYR A 51 -7.46 10.88 -13.49
N VAL A 52 -7.20 12.10 -13.05
CA VAL A 52 -6.16 12.41 -12.05
C VAL A 52 -6.81 13.11 -10.86
N TYR A 53 -6.53 12.61 -9.66
CA TYR A 53 -7.02 13.24 -8.44
C TYR A 53 -6.27 14.54 -8.14
N LYS A 54 -7.03 15.60 -7.92
CA LYS A 54 -6.60 16.94 -7.50
C LYS A 54 -6.96 17.10 -6.02
N PRO A 55 -5.98 17.11 -5.09
CA PRO A 55 -6.25 17.13 -3.65
C PRO A 55 -7.00 18.38 -3.17
N ASP A 56 -6.81 19.49 -3.86
CA ASP A 56 -7.57 20.73 -3.69
C ASP A 56 -8.17 21.08 -5.07
N PRO A 57 -9.49 21.02 -5.26
CA PRO A 57 -10.56 20.94 -4.25
C PRO A 57 -10.99 19.51 -3.82
N GLY A 58 -10.22 18.47 -4.14
CA GLY A 58 -10.55 17.09 -3.77
C GLY A 58 -11.42 16.37 -4.80
N VAL A 59 -11.15 16.59 -6.09
CA VAL A 59 -11.92 16.05 -7.23
C VAL A 59 -11.01 15.31 -8.21
N CYS A 60 -11.57 14.46 -9.06
CA CYS A 60 -10.81 13.79 -10.12
C CYS A 60 -11.15 14.41 -11.47
N VAL A 61 -10.11 14.86 -12.19
CA VAL A 61 -10.24 15.55 -13.46
C VAL A 61 -9.89 14.60 -14.59
N ARG A 62 -10.76 14.49 -15.61
CA ARG A 62 -10.51 13.64 -16.78
C ARG A 62 -9.28 14.13 -17.54
N CYS A 63 -8.38 13.22 -17.87
CA CYS A 63 -7.15 13.51 -18.59
C CYS A 63 -7.00 12.57 -19.80
N PRO A 64 -7.58 12.91 -20.97
CA PRO A 64 -7.54 12.07 -22.17
C PRO A 64 -6.13 11.85 -22.74
N ALA A 65 -5.16 12.68 -22.33
CA ALA A 65 -3.76 12.52 -22.71
C ALA A 65 -3.07 11.36 -21.97
N LEU A 66 -3.63 10.90 -20.85
CA LEU A 66 -3.11 9.78 -20.08
C LEU A 66 -3.81 8.48 -20.48
N THR A 67 -3.06 7.39 -20.37
CA THR A 67 -3.55 6.02 -20.56
C THR A 67 -3.32 5.22 -19.29
N SER A 68 -3.78 3.96 -19.27
CA SER A 68 -3.50 2.97 -18.21
C SER A 68 -2.02 2.68 -17.96
N THR A 69 -1.14 3.14 -18.86
CA THR A 69 0.32 2.98 -18.77
C THR A 69 1.08 4.27 -18.45
N ALA A 70 0.36 5.34 -18.06
CA ALA A 70 0.96 6.63 -17.76
C ALA A 70 2.09 6.54 -16.73
N SER A 71 3.19 7.24 -17.00
CA SER A 71 4.37 7.33 -16.14
C SER A 71 4.13 8.18 -14.88
N VAL A 72 5.07 8.11 -13.94
CA VAL A 72 5.04 8.96 -12.74
C VAL A 72 5.08 10.43 -13.12
N GLU A 73 5.93 10.76 -14.07
CA GLU A 73 6.19 12.11 -14.52
C GLU A 73 4.95 12.73 -15.20
N GLU A 74 4.28 11.97 -16.06
CA GLU A 74 3.04 12.38 -16.73
C GLU A 74 1.89 12.60 -15.74
N VAL A 75 1.65 11.63 -14.85
CA VAL A 75 0.59 11.77 -13.83
C VAL A 75 0.90 12.95 -12.91
N ARG A 76 2.14 13.11 -12.45
CA ARG A 76 2.53 14.22 -11.58
C ARG A 76 2.35 15.56 -12.28
N ALA A 77 2.76 15.68 -13.55
CA ALA A 77 2.52 16.88 -14.34
C ALA A 77 1.01 17.18 -14.46
N ALA A 78 0.20 16.17 -14.75
CA ALA A 78 -1.25 16.29 -14.81
C ALA A 78 -1.89 16.57 -13.44
N THR A 79 -1.30 16.16 -12.31
CA THR A 79 -1.77 16.49 -10.95
C THR A 79 -1.59 17.97 -10.66
N PHE A 80 -0.48 18.58 -11.08
CA PHE A 80 -0.17 19.98 -10.79
C PHE A 80 -0.47 20.96 -11.93
N SER A 81 -0.94 20.47 -13.08
CA SER A 81 -1.42 21.36 -14.13
C SER A 81 -2.64 22.15 -13.63
N ASN A 82 -2.66 23.45 -13.89
CA ASN A 82 -3.89 24.21 -13.79
C ASN A 82 -4.86 23.60 -14.81
N SER A 83 -6.07 23.26 -14.38
CA SER A 83 -7.16 22.95 -15.30
C SER A 83 -7.20 24.07 -16.34
N SER A 84 -7.02 23.71 -17.61
CA SER A 84 -7.25 24.67 -18.68
C SER A 84 -8.67 25.20 -18.53
N ASP A 85 -8.92 26.47 -18.87
CA ASP A 85 -10.26 27.07 -18.98
C ASP A 85 -11.13 26.37 -20.07
N ASP A 86 -10.95 25.08 -20.31
CA ASP A 86 -11.77 24.27 -21.20
C ASP A 86 -13.12 24.02 -20.52
N PRO A 87 -14.21 24.62 -21.01
CA PRO A 87 -15.54 24.48 -20.43
C PRO A 87 -16.12 23.05 -20.52
N LYS A 88 -15.36 22.07 -21.02
CA LYS A 88 -15.71 20.64 -21.12
C LYS A 88 -14.90 19.73 -20.20
N GLU A 89 -14.16 20.27 -19.23
CA GLU A 89 -13.41 19.45 -18.29
C GLU A 89 -14.37 18.54 -17.49
N GLU A 90 -14.30 17.24 -17.75
CA GLU A 90 -15.15 16.27 -17.05
C GLU A 90 -14.55 15.98 -15.68
N ILE A 91 -15.33 16.28 -14.64
CA ILE A 91 -14.93 16.13 -13.25
C ILE A 91 -15.82 15.09 -12.60
N ILE A 92 -15.20 14.16 -11.88
CA ILE A 92 -15.91 13.21 -11.00
C ILE A 92 -15.45 13.40 -9.56
N SER A 93 -16.31 13.03 -8.62
CA SER A 93 -15.94 12.89 -7.21
C SER A 93 -15.89 11.41 -6.87
N ILE A 94 -14.82 11.00 -6.18
CA ILE A 94 -14.73 9.67 -5.58
C ILE A 94 -14.99 9.84 -4.09
N GLY A 95 -16.20 9.49 -3.64
CA GLY A 95 -16.59 9.63 -2.24
C GLY A 95 -15.64 8.88 -1.29
N GLY A 96 -15.24 9.53 -0.19
CA GLY A 96 -14.36 8.93 0.81
C GLY A 96 -12.87 8.88 0.44
N LEU A 97 -12.45 9.54 -0.64
CA LEU A 97 -11.04 9.71 -0.98
C LEU A 97 -10.48 10.99 -0.36
N LEU A 98 -9.46 10.86 0.50
CA LEU A 98 -8.80 11.99 1.15
C LEU A 98 -7.28 11.82 1.08
N LEU A 99 -6.58 12.75 0.42
CA LEU A 99 -5.13 12.86 0.47
C LEU A 99 -4.73 14.03 1.37
N VAL A 100 -3.84 13.75 2.33
CA VAL A 100 -3.20 14.76 3.17
C VAL A 100 -1.72 14.84 2.78
N PRO A 101 -1.28 15.88 2.05
CA PRO A 101 0.13 16.13 1.81
C PRO A 101 0.83 16.50 3.12
N ASP A 102 2.15 16.32 3.17
CA ASP A 102 2.99 16.71 4.32
C ASP A 102 2.49 16.19 5.68
N PHE A 103 1.86 15.02 5.68
CA PHE A 103 1.37 14.35 6.88
C PHE A 103 2.52 14.00 7.83
N ILE A 104 3.62 13.47 7.30
CA ILE A 104 4.87 13.20 8.02
C ILE A 104 5.91 14.22 7.58
N THR A 105 6.54 14.89 8.55
CA THR A 105 7.67 15.79 8.33
C THR A 105 8.95 15.00 8.05
N ASP A 106 9.97 15.65 7.45
CA ASP A 106 11.26 15.00 7.17
C ASP A 106 11.92 14.42 8.45
N SER A 107 11.82 15.11 9.59
CA SER A 107 12.38 14.64 10.87
C SER A 107 11.64 13.41 11.39
N GLU A 108 10.30 13.44 11.37
CA GLU A 108 9.47 12.30 11.79
C GLU A 108 9.70 11.09 10.87
N GLU A 109 9.88 11.31 9.56
CA GLU A 109 10.20 10.22 8.63
C GLU A 109 11.57 9.61 8.95
N GLN A 110 12.59 10.43 9.25
CA GLN A 110 13.91 9.91 9.63
C GLN A 110 13.82 9.04 10.89
N GLU A 111 13.12 9.50 11.92
CA GLU A 111 12.89 8.74 13.16
C GLU A 111 12.12 7.44 12.92
N LEU A 112 11.05 7.49 12.12
CA LEU A 112 10.30 6.30 11.72
C LEU A 112 11.18 5.29 11.00
N MET A 113 12.01 5.74 10.06
CA MET A 113 12.87 4.87 9.27
C MET A 113 13.96 4.20 10.10
N GLU A 114 14.52 4.90 11.09
CA GLU A 114 15.47 4.27 12.04
C GLU A 114 14.85 3.09 12.79
N VAL A 115 13.59 3.21 13.18
CA VAL A 115 12.86 2.17 13.91
C VAL A 115 12.45 1.04 12.96
N ILE A 116 11.86 1.38 11.82
CA ILE A 116 11.36 0.42 10.82
C ILE A 116 12.51 -0.42 10.27
N ASP A 117 13.64 0.19 9.90
CA ASP A 117 14.80 -0.55 9.37
C ASP A 117 15.57 -1.33 10.42
N GLY A 118 15.33 -1.06 11.71
CA GLY A 118 15.83 -1.85 12.83
C GLY A 118 15.12 -3.20 13.01
N VAL A 119 14.01 -3.43 12.31
CA VAL A 119 13.20 -4.65 12.35
C VAL A 119 13.39 -5.47 11.07
N GLU A 120 13.45 -6.80 11.21
CA GLU A 120 13.65 -7.70 10.07
C GLU A 120 12.51 -7.59 9.04
N TRP A 121 12.90 -7.45 7.77
CA TRP A 121 11.99 -7.45 6.64
C TRP A 121 11.73 -8.87 6.11
N VAL A 122 10.46 -9.27 6.04
CA VAL A 122 10.08 -10.59 5.50
C VAL A 122 9.75 -10.49 4.01
N LEU A 123 10.21 -11.44 3.20
CA LEU A 123 9.87 -11.50 1.78
C LEU A 123 8.35 -11.57 1.56
N SER A 124 7.87 -10.76 0.62
CA SER A 124 6.47 -10.73 0.19
C SER A 124 6.36 -10.98 -1.33
N GLN A 125 5.12 -11.08 -1.81
CA GLN A 125 4.82 -11.25 -3.23
C GLN A 125 5.12 -9.98 -4.02
N SER A 126 5.30 -10.15 -5.33
CA SER A 126 5.48 -9.07 -6.31
C SER A 126 6.60 -8.12 -5.92
N GLY A 127 7.79 -8.67 -5.64
CA GLY A 127 8.99 -7.87 -5.44
C GLY A 127 9.04 -7.12 -4.12
N ARG A 128 8.10 -7.32 -3.19
CA ARG A 128 8.05 -6.55 -1.94
C ARG A 128 8.72 -7.25 -0.77
N ARG A 129 8.93 -6.49 0.31
CA ARG A 129 9.10 -7.02 1.66
C ARG A 129 8.05 -6.41 2.58
N LYS A 130 7.84 -7.01 3.74
CA LYS A 130 6.85 -6.54 4.70
C LYS A 130 7.23 -6.75 6.15
N GLN A 131 6.63 -5.96 7.02
CA GLN A 131 6.52 -6.17 8.47
C GLN A 131 5.03 -6.08 8.82
N ASP A 132 4.48 -7.17 9.37
CA ASP A 132 3.06 -7.26 9.69
C ASP A 132 2.85 -7.13 11.20
N TYR A 133 2.02 -6.17 11.61
CA TYR A 133 1.57 -5.97 12.99
C TYR A 133 0.05 -6.14 13.03
N GLY A 134 -0.39 -7.35 13.34
CA GLY A 134 -1.81 -7.68 13.33
C GLY A 134 -2.04 -9.18 13.45
N PRO A 135 -3.30 -9.63 13.44
CA PRO A 135 -3.62 -11.03 13.54
C PRO A 135 -3.27 -11.79 12.26
N LYS A 136 -3.09 -13.12 12.39
CA LYS A 136 -3.02 -13.99 11.22
C LYS A 136 -4.43 -14.33 10.74
N VAL A 137 -4.71 -13.96 9.50
CA VAL A 137 -6.05 -14.12 8.90
C VAL A 137 -6.07 -15.22 7.86
N ASN A 138 -7.07 -16.10 7.94
CA ASN A 138 -7.42 -17.02 6.88
C ASN A 138 -8.73 -16.56 6.23
N PHE A 139 -8.61 -15.81 5.13
CA PHE A 139 -9.73 -15.24 4.40
C PHE A 139 -10.72 -16.30 3.88
N LYS A 140 -10.20 -17.41 3.32
CA LYS A 140 -11.03 -18.49 2.77
C LYS A 140 -11.96 -19.13 3.80
N HIS A 141 -11.46 -19.33 5.02
CA HIS A 141 -12.22 -19.98 6.10
C HIS A 141 -12.81 -18.99 7.11
N LYS A 142 -12.66 -17.68 6.90
CA LYS A 142 -13.07 -16.65 7.83
C LYS A 142 -12.62 -16.93 9.27
N LYS A 143 -11.32 -17.23 9.44
CA LYS A 143 -10.70 -17.52 10.74
C LYS A 143 -9.61 -16.51 11.06
N VAL A 144 -9.52 -16.13 12.32
CA VAL A 144 -8.50 -15.22 12.86
C VAL A 144 -7.72 -15.95 13.94
N LYS A 145 -6.39 -15.76 13.94
CA LYS A 145 -5.50 -16.21 15.02
C LYS A 145 -4.74 -15.01 15.60
N THR A 146 -4.81 -14.86 16.92
CA THR A 146 -4.22 -13.74 17.66
C THR A 146 -2.90 -14.08 18.34
N ASP A 147 -2.47 -15.35 18.30
CA ASP A 147 -1.32 -15.88 19.06
C ASP A 147 0.00 -15.12 18.85
N THR A 148 0.17 -14.50 17.68
CA THR A 148 1.40 -13.74 17.33
C THR A 148 1.20 -12.23 17.34
N PHE A 149 -0.02 -11.75 17.61
CA PHE A 149 -0.31 -10.33 17.67
C PHE A 149 -0.23 -9.86 19.12
N VAL A 150 0.85 -9.15 19.43
CA VAL A 150 1.15 -8.70 20.81
C VAL A 150 0.90 -7.21 21.02
N GLY A 151 0.52 -6.50 19.96
CA GLY A 151 0.21 -5.07 19.98
C GLY A 151 0.70 -4.36 18.73
N MET A 152 0.40 -3.08 18.65
CA MET A 152 0.85 -2.19 17.59
C MET A 152 2.27 -1.67 17.87
N PRO A 153 3.06 -1.32 16.85
CA PRO A 153 4.36 -0.70 17.08
C PRO A 153 4.20 0.64 17.79
N GLU A 154 5.17 1.03 18.62
CA GLU A 154 5.08 2.22 19.47
C GLU A 154 4.82 3.53 18.70
N TYR A 155 5.35 3.65 17.48
CA TYR A 155 5.14 4.82 16.63
C TYR A 155 3.68 4.98 16.16
N ALA A 156 2.81 3.97 16.35
CA ALA A 156 1.41 4.05 15.95
C ALA A 156 0.67 5.20 16.64
N ASP A 157 1.00 5.55 17.89
CA ASP A 157 0.34 6.67 18.59
C ASP A 157 0.59 8.02 17.94
N MET A 158 1.82 8.25 17.44
CA MET A 158 2.15 9.48 16.71
C MET A 158 1.28 9.59 15.44
N LEU A 159 1.16 8.49 14.69
CA LEU A 159 0.34 8.45 13.48
C LEU A 159 -1.15 8.68 13.78
N LEU A 160 -1.70 7.98 14.76
CA LEU A 160 -3.12 8.08 15.15
C LEU A 160 -3.45 9.46 15.75
N GLY A 161 -2.52 10.04 16.51
CA GLY A 161 -2.64 11.41 17.04
C GLY A 161 -2.75 12.43 15.92
N LYS A 162 -1.80 12.44 14.99
CA LYS A 162 -1.80 13.35 13.83
C LYS A 162 -3.04 13.18 12.96
N MET A 163 -3.45 11.93 12.70
CA MET A 163 -4.70 11.63 11.99
C MET A 163 -5.89 12.33 12.63
N ARG A 164 -6.08 12.18 13.94
CA ARG A 164 -7.16 12.84 14.68
C ARG A 164 -7.05 14.36 14.63
N ASP A 165 -5.85 14.92 14.75
CA ASP A 165 -5.63 16.37 14.75
C ASP A 165 -5.95 17.01 13.38
N ILE A 166 -5.76 16.27 12.28
CA ILE A 166 -6.15 16.72 10.93
C ILE A 166 -7.65 16.72 10.76
N SER A 167 -8.33 15.66 11.19
CA SER A 167 -9.78 15.56 11.11
C SER A 167 -10.31 14.52 12.07
N GLU A 168 -10.93 14.97 13.16
CA GLU A 168 -11.61 14.09 14.11
C GLU A 168 -12.75 13.31 13.43
N GLU A 169 -13.48 13.94 12.52
CA GLU A 169 -14.60 13.33 11.78
C GLU A 169 -14.12 12.23 10.81
N LYS A 170 -13.13 12.52 9.96
CA LYS A 170 -12.72 11.60 8.89
C LYS A 170 -11.68 10.59 9.34
N LEU A 171 -10.77 10.99 10.22
CA LEU A 171 -9.57 10.23 10.59
C LEU A 171 -9.48 9.92 12.10
N GLY A 172 -10.29 10.56 12.94
CA GLY A 172 -10.35 10.29 14.39
C GLY A 172 -10.96 8.94 14.73
N ASN A 173 -10.84 8.55 16.01
CA ASN A 173 -11.36 7.28 16.55
C ASN A 173 -10.95 6.03 15.74
N TYR A 174 -9.81 6.10 15.04
CA TYR A 174 -9.30 5.00 14.24
C TYR A 174 -8.65 3.95 15.15
N ILE A 175 -9.10 2.70 15.05
CA ILE A 175 -8.55 1.57 15.78
C ILE A 175 -7.93 0.61 14.76
N PRO A 176 -6.60 0.58 14.62
CA PRO A 176 -5.97 -0.32 13.66
C PRO A 176 -6.10 -1.76 14.17
N PHE A 177 -6.74 -2.65 13.42
CA PHE A 177 -6.65 -4.10 13.60
C PHE A 177 -5.36 -4.68 13.02
N GLU A 178 -4.87 -4.01 11.98
CA GLU A 178 -3.63 -4.38 11.33
C GLU A 178 -2.90 -3.11 10.91
N MET A 179 -1.59 -3.12 11.07
CA MET A 179 -0.65 -2.23 10.43
C MET A 179 0.38 -3.06 9.68
N CYS A 180 0.63 -2.74 8.42
CA CYS A 180 1.57 -3.43 7.57
C CYS A 180 2.55 -2.39 6.99
N ASN A 181 3.83 -2.52 7.34
CA ASN A 181 4.86 -1.77 6.63
C ASN A 181 5.21 -2.57 5.38
N LEU A 182 5.11 -1.93 4.22
CA LEU A 182 5.37 -2.53 2.92
C LEU A 182 6.53 -1.81 2.27
N GLU A 183 7.58 -2.55 1.97
CA GLU A 183 8.69 -2.03 1.18
C GLU A 183 8.54 -2.40 -0.29
N TYR A 184 8.64 -1.36 -1.12
CA TYR A 184 8.72 -1.42 -2.56
C TYR A 184 10.12 -0.97 -2.99
N ASP A 185 10.64 -1.62 -4.03
CA ASP A 185 11.95 -1.40 -4.59
C ASP A 185 11.86 -1.50 -6.13
N GLU A 186 12.28 -0.43 -6.80
CA GLU A 186 12.27 -0.33 -8.26
C GLU A 186 13.08 -1.45 -8.93
N SER A 187 14.26 -1.80 -8.40
CA SER A 187 15.12 -2.86 -8.96
C SER A 187 14.46 -4.23 -8.89
N ARG A 188 13.54 -4.43 -7.93
CA ARG A 188 12.75 -5.65 -7.80
C ARG A 188 11.49 -5.65 -8.64
N LYS A 189 11.15 -4.55 -9.34
CA LYS A 189 9.84 -4.34 -9.96
C LYS A 189 8.71 -4.55 -8.96
N SER A 190 8.85 -4.01 -7.76
CA SER A 190 7.85 -4.20 -6.71
C SER A 190 6.50 -3.62 -7.10
N ALA A 191 5.43 -4.34 -6.82
CA ALA A 191 4.07 -3.89 -7.13
C ALA A 191 3.03 -4.49 -6.18
N ILE A 192 1.83 -3.91 -6.20
CA ILE A 192 0.60 -4.57 -5.77
C ILE A 192 -0.42 -4.40 -6.88
N GLU A 193 -0.93 -5.51 -7.38
CA GLU A 193 -1.85 -5.52 -8.50
C GLU A 193 -3.25 -5.07 -8.09
N MET A 194 -4.07 -4.69 -9.05
CA MET A 194 -5.42 -4.19 -8.84
C MET A 194 -6.28 -5.16 -8.02
N HIS A 195 -6.73 -4.72 -6.85
CA HIS A 195 -7.49 -5.54 -5.89
C HIS A 195 -8.41 -4.71 -5.00
N CYS A 196 -9.25 -5.39 -4.23
CA CYS A 196 -9.93 -4.81 -3.07
C CYS A 196 -9.42 -5.50 -1.80
N ASP A 197 -9.29 -4.75 -0.72
CA ASP A 197 -9.07 -5.33 0.60
C ASP A 197 -10.31 -6.12 1.04
N ASP A 198 -10.09 -7.23 1.73
CA ASP A 198 -11.15 -8.13 2.18
C ASP A 198 -12.12 -7.41 3.15
N THR A 199 -13.40 -7.37 2.79
CA THR A 199 -14.43 -6.62 3.52
C THR A 199 -15.01 -7.39 4.71
N TRP A 200 -14.67 -8.68 4.88
CA TRP A 200 -15.17 -9.45 6.01
C TRP A 200 -14.52 -8.98 7.31
N ILE A 201 -13.21 -8.71 7.31
CA ILE A 201 -12.47 -8.30 8.52
C ILE A 201 -12.07 -6.82 8.50
N TRP A 202 -11.75 -6.24 7.34
CA TRP A 202 -11.30 -4.86 7.23
C TRP A 202 -12.47 -3.93 6.96
N GLY A 203 -12.61 -2.93 7.82
CA GLY A 203 -13.70 -1.98 7.84
C GLY A 203 -13.61 -0.89 6.77
N ASN A 204 -14.22 0.24 7.09
CA ASN A 204 -14.50 1.29 6.13
C ASN A 204 -13.24 2.02 5.67
N ARG A 205 -12.39 2.44 6.61
CA ARG A 205 -11.24 3.30 6.33
C ARG A 205 -9.96 2.49 6.16
N LEU A 206 -9.37 2.57 4.97
CA LEU A 206 -8.02 2.10 4.67
C LEU A 206 -7.07 3.29 4.67
N ILE A 207 -6.02 3.22 5.47
CA ILE A 207 -5.00 4.27 5.53
C ILE A 207 -3.73 3.77 4.84
N SER A 208 -3.12 4.61 4.02
CA SER A 208 -1.79 4.40 3.43
C SER A 208 -0.95 5.65 3.61
N ILE A 209 0.10 5.57 4.43
CA ILE A 209 1.10 6.64 4.59
C ILE A 209 2.30 6.32 3.70
N ASN A 210 2.74 7.30 2.91
CA ASN A 210 3.79 7.15 1.91
C ASN A 210 5.10 7.77 2.39
N LEU A 211 6.19 6.99 2.44
CA LEU A 211 7.50 7.44 2.90
C LEU A 211 8.60 7.21 1.84
N LEU A 212 9.71 7.94 2.00
CA LEU A 212 10.91 7.99 1.17
C LEU A 212 10.70 8.58 -0.22
N ASN A 213 10.02 7.85 -1.12
CA ASN A 213 9.82 8.26 -2.50
C ASN A 213 8.33 8.38 -2.80
N GLY A 214 7.97 9.40 -3.58
CA GLY A 214 6.61 9.57 -4.09
C GLY A 214 6.24 8.44 -5.06
N SER A 215 4.95 8.12 -5.14
CA SER A 215 4.41 7.05 -5.99
C SER A 215 2.97 7.34 -6.37
N ILE A 216 2.35 6.44 -7.12
CA ILE A 216 0.95 6.58 -7.53
C ILE A 216 0.14 5.44 -6.92
N MET A 217 -1.00 5.80 -6.33
CA MET A 217 -2.10 4.88 -6.08
C MET A 217 -3.01 4.93 -7.31
N THR A 218 -3.19 3.80 -7.97
CA THR A 218 -4.08 3.67 -9.13
C THR A 218 -5.40 3.07 -8.67
N LEU A 219 -6.51 3.75 -8.91
CA LEU A 219 -7.86 3.30 -8.58
C LEU A 219 -8.60 2.89 -9.86
N ALA A 220 -9.36 1.80 -9.84
CA ALA A 220 -10.19 1.37 -10.96
C ALA A 220 -11.64 1.10 -10.55
N ASN A 221 -12.57 1.72 -11.26
CA ASN A 221 -13.99 1.40 -11.20
C ASN A 221 -14.36 0.61 -12.47
N GLU A 222 -14.49 -0.71 -12.32
CA GLU A 222 -14.73 -1.59 -13.47
C GLU A 222 -16.14 -1.43 -14.05
N ASN A 223 -17.12 -1.04 -13.23
CA ASN A 223 -18.50 -0.84 -13.68
C ASN A 223 -18.63 0.42 -14.53
N ALA A 224 -17.99 1.52 -14.10
CA ALA A 224 -17.97 2.78 -14.83
C ALA A 224 -16.89 2.82 -15.92
N ARG A 225 -15.99 1.83 -15.96
CA ARG A 225 -14.81 1.79 -16.84
C ARG A 225 -13.91 3.03 -16.68
N GLN A 226 -13.62 3.37 -15.43
CA GLN A 226 -12.82 4.53 -15.06
C GLN A 226 -11.53 4.11 -14.34
N LEU A 227 -10.44 4.79 -14.64
CA LEU A 227 -9.16 4.69 -13.96
C LEU A 227 -8.84 6.06 -13.35
N CYS A 228 -8.47 6.12 -12.08
CA CYS A 228 -8.05 7.36 -11.43
C CYS A 228 -6.67 7.20 -10.82
N TYR A 229 -5.76 8.10 -11.19
CA TYR A 229 -4.42 8.18 -10.60
C TYR A 229 -4.39 9.19 -9.46
N VAL A 230 -3.92 8.74 -8.30
CA VAL A 230 -3.67 9.57 -7.13
C VAL A 230 -2.17 9.65 -6.92
N TRP A 231 -1.59 10.82 -7.18
CA TRP A 231 -0.20 11.10 -6.81
C TRP A 231 -0.07 11.12 -5.28
N MET A 232 0.87 10.33 -4.76
CA MET A 232 1.18 10.18 -3.34
C MET A 232 2.58 10.77 -3.09
N PRO A 233 2.68 12.05 -2.67
CA PRO A 233 3.96 12.64 -2.30
C PRO A 233 4.68 11.88 -1.16
N ARG A 234 5.99 12.10 -1.02
CA ARG A 234 6.71 11.70 0.20
C ARG A 234 6.04 12.36 1.42
N GLY A 235 5.91 11.61 2.50
CA GLY A 235 5.28 12.06 3.73
C GLY A 235 3.77 12.20 3.67
N SER A 236 3.07 11.79 2.61
CA SER A 236 1.62 11.96 2.50
C SER A 236 0.82 10.83 3.17
N LEU A 237 -0.41 11.11 3.57
CA LEU A 237 -1.41 10.11 3.99
C LEU A 237 -2.54 10.06 2.96
N LEU A 238 -2.93 8.86 2.55
CA LEU A 238 -4.17 8.60 1.81
C LEU A 238 -5.14 7.82 2.68
N CYS A 239 -6.36 8.31 2.79
CA CYS A 239 -7.50 7.57 3.32
C CYS A 239 -8.45 7.21 2.17
N MET A 240 -8.81 5.94 2.09
CA MET A 240 -9.88 5.44 1.22
C MET A 240 -11.00 4.90 2.12
N SER A 241 -12.15 5.58 2.11
CA SER A 241 -13.37 5.19 2.80
C SER A 241 -14.55 5.13 1.84
N ASP A 242 -15.68 4.61 2.31
CA ASP A 242 -16.98 4.69 1.63
C ASP A 242 -16.92 4.23 0.17
N GLU A 243 -17.19 5.11 -0.78
CA GLU A 243 -17.17 4.76 -2.20
C GLU A 243 -15.79 4.27 -2.65
N ALA A 244 -14.73 4.99 -2.31
CA ALA A 244 -13.35 4.63 -2.63
C ALA A 244 -12.99 3.24 -2.09
N ARG A 245 -13.47 2.89 -0.89
CA ARG A 245 -13.22 1.60 -0.26
C ARG A 245 -13.90 0.42 -0.96
N TYR A 246 -15.16 0.61 -1.35
CA TYR A 246 -16.05 -0.51 -1.72
C TYR A 246 -16.33 -0.63 -3.22
N LYS A 247 -16.24 0.47 -3.99
CA LYS A 247 -16.50 0.47 -5.44
C LYS A 247 -15.24 0.53 -6.29
N TRP A 248 -14.13 1.01 -5.72
CA TRP A 248 -12.88 1.18 -6.44
C TRP A 248 -11.87 0.11 -6.01
N LYS A 249 -11.33 -0.62 -6.98
CA LYS A 249 -10.12 -1.42 -6.78
C LYS A 249 -8.92 -0.48 -6.72
N HIS A 250 -7.84 -0.92 -6.08
CA HIS A 250 -6.60 -0.13 -6.00
C HIS A 250 -5.35 -0.96 -6.30
N ALA A 251 -4.31 -0.28 -6.78
CA ALA A 251 -3.01 -0.84 -7.14
C ALA A 251 -1.87 0.16 -6.91
N VAL A 252 -0.66 -0.37 -6.77
CA VAL A 252 0.60 0.37 -6.94
C VAL A 252 1.39 -0.37 -7.99
N LEU A 253 1.51 0.22 -9.18
CA LEU A 253 2.08 -0.45 -10.35
C LEU A 253 3.61 -0.40 -10.32
N ALA A 254 4.27 -1.43 -10.86
CA ALA A 254 5.73 -1.53 -10.83
C ALA A 254 6.43 -0.32 -11.48
N HIS A 255 5.87 0.20 -12.58
CA HIS A 255 6.42 1.36 -13.29
C HIS A 255 6.19 2.69 -12.55
N HIS A 256 5.41 2.70 -11.47
CA HIS A 256 5.22 3.86 -10.59
C HIS A 256 6.14 3.88 -9.37
N ILE A 257 6.93 2.82 -9.16
CA ILE A 257 7.93 2.77 -8.10
C ILE A 257 9.25 3.36 -8.63
N ARG A 258 9.78 4.35 -7.91
CA ARG A 258 11.10 4.95 -8.15
C ARG A 258 11.95 4.79 -6.88
N GLY A 259 13.10 4.15 -7.02
CA GLY A 259 13.95 3.80 -5.89
C GLY A 259 13.24 2.95 -4.82
N ARG A 260 13.58 3.20 -3.56
CA ARG A 260 12.99 2.55 -2.39
C ARG A 260 11.82 3.39 -1.86
N ARG A 261 10.68 2.74 -1.65
CA ARG A 261 9.46 3.36 -1.11
C ARG A 261 8.92 2.51 0.03
N ILE A 262 8.56 3.13 1.14
CA ILE A 262 7.84 2.48 2.23
C ILE A 262 6.38 2.97 2.23
N ALA A 263 5.45 2.05 2.39
CA ALA A 263 4.07 2.37 2.70
C ALA A 263 3.69 1.78 4.06
N LEU A 264 3.11 2.60 4.94
CA LEU A 264 2.48 2.12 6.17
C LEU A 264 0.98 1.99 5.89
N THR A 265 0.47 0.77 5.81
CA THR A 265 -0.95 0.51 5.57
C THR A 265 -1.63 0.14 6.88
N MET A 266 -2.71 0.83 7.24
CA MET A 266 -3.54 0.48 8.40
C MET A 266 -4.96 0.12 7.98
N ARG A 267 -5.53 -0.85 8.69
CA ARG A 267 -6.89 -1.36 8.50
C ARG A 267 -7.61 -1.41 9.82
N GLU A 268 -8.84 -0.89 9.86
CA GLU A 268 -9.71 -0.90 11.04
C GLU A 268 -10.67 -2.10 11.03
N PRO A 269 -11.33 -2.46 12.14
CA PRO A 269 -12.30 -3.55 12.14
C PRO A 269 -13.52 -3.27 11.28
N SER A 270 -13.99 -4.29 10.56
CA SER A 270 -15.34 -4.28 9.98
C SER A 270 -16.41 -4.32 11.08
N LEU A 271 -17.64 -3.95 10.73
CA LEU A 271 -18.78 -3.93 11.66
C LEU A 271 -19.00 -5.26 12.39
N ALA A 272 -18.70 -6.40 11.74
CA ALA A 272 -18.85 -7.71 12.37
C ALA A 272 -17.92 -7.90 13.59
N PHE A 273 -16.78 -7.18 13.63
CA PHE A 273 -15.78 -7.27 14.69
C PHE A 273 -15.85 -6.13 15.71
N GLN A 274 -16.74 -5.14 15.51
CA GLN A 274 -16.95 -4.04 16.44
C GLN A 274 -17.99 -4.42 17.51
N GLU A 275 -18.09 -3.65 18.60
CA GLU A 275 -19.07 -3.89 19.65
C GLU A 275 -20.50 -3.98 19.08
N GLY A 276 -21.23 -5.04 19.46
CA GLY A 276 -22.54 -5.38 18.88
C GLY A 276 -22.50 -6.24 17.61
N GLY A 277 -21.32 -6.43 16.99
CA GLY A 277 -21.12 -7.29 15.84
C GLY A 277 -21.04 -8.79 16.18
N GLU A 278 -21.42 -9.65 15.23
CA GLU A 278 -21.50 -11.12 15.41
C GLU A 278 -20.16 -11.81 15.77
N LEU A 279 -19.03 -11.19 15.44
CA LEU A 279 -17.68 -11.69 15.72
C LEU A 279 -16.98 -10.91 16.85
N TYR A 280 -17.66 -9.96 17.49
CA TYR A 280 -17.09 -9.14 18.55
C TYR A 280 -16.59 -9.96 19.73
N GLU A 281 -17.48 -10.72 20.38
CA GLU A 281 -17.11 -11.52 21.56
C GLU A 281 -16.11 -12.63 21.22
N LYS A 282 -16.14 -13.13 19.99
CA LYS A 282 -15.25 -14.22 19.55
C LYS A 282 -13.84 -13.75 19.23
N TYR A 283 -13.70 -12.60 18.57
CA TYR A 283 -12.42 -12.11 18.07
C TYR A 283 -12.24 -10.60 18.31
N GLY A 284 -13.27 -9.81 18.01
CA GLY A 284 -13.21 -8.35 17.97
C GLY A 284 -12.71 -7.73 19.27
N LYS A 285 -13.30 -8.12 20.41
CA LYS A 285 -12.96 -7.59 21.74
C LYS A 285 -11.48 -7.79 22.10
N GLN A 286 -10.94 -8.99 21.85
CA GLN A 286 -9.53 -9.28 22.10
C GLN A 286 -8.63 -8.49 21.14
N LEU A 287 -8.98 -8.42 19.85
CA LEU A 287 -8.21 -7.69 18.86
C LEU A 287 -8.14 -6.20 19.17
N ILE A 288 -9.27 -5.56 19.50
CA ILE A 288 -9.32 -4.15 19.92
C ILE A 288 -8.42 -3.91 21.13
N ALA A 289 -8.48 -4.79 22.14
CA ALA A 289 -7.64 -4.67 23.32
C ALA A 289 -6.14 -4.78 22.97
N LEU A 290 -5.75 -5.75 22.13
CA LEU A 290 -4.37 -5.90 21.66
C LEU A 290 -3.92 -4.69 20.84
N SER A 291 -4.79 -4.15 19.98
CA SER A 291 -4.53 -2.93 19.21
C SER A 291 -4.28 -1.69 20.08
N GLY A 292 -4.72 -1.69 21.33
CA GLY A 292 -4.41 -0.65 22.32
C GLY A 292 -3.02 -0.78 22.96
N ILE A 293 -2.33 -1.91 22.79
CA ILE A 293 -0.98 -2.14 23.31
C ILE A 293 0.04 -1.53 22.34
N ARG A 294 1.07 -0.89 22.89
CA ARG A 294 2.23 -0.39 22.15
C ARG A 294 3.46 -1.23 22.46
N VAL A 295 4.10 -1.71 21.41
CA VAL A 295 5.26 -2.60 21.47
C VAL A 295 6.48 -1.81 21.03
N PRO A 296 7.45 -1.59 21.94
CA PRO A 296 8.72 -0.97 21.57
C PRO A 296 9.45 -1.82 20.55
N LEU A 297 9.80 -1.24 19.41
CA LEU A 297 10.53 -1.96 18.38
C LEU A 297 12.02 -1.85 18.71
N ARG A 298 12.55 -2.91 19.33
CA ARG A 298 13.97 -2.96 19.69
C ARG A 298 14.81 -3.07 18.42
N LYS A 299 15.82 -2.23 18.29
CA LYS A 299 16.90 -2.38 17.30
C LYS A 299 17.45 -3.81 17.43
N CYS A 300 17.41 -4.60 16.35
CA CYS A 300 18.34 -5.73 16.27
C CYS A 300 19.75 -5.14 16.42
N ARG A 301 20.42 -5.42 17.54
CA ARG A 301 21.83 -5.08 17.67
C ARG A 301 22.55 -5.86 16.58
N SER A 302 23.09 -5.13 15.60
CA SER A 302 24.03 -5.67 14.61
C SER A 302 25.29 -6.18 15.29
#